data_AF-L8LVM2-F1
#
_entry.id   AF-L8LVM2-F1
#
_cell.length_a   1.000
_cell.length_b   1.000
_cell.length_c   1.000
_cell.angle_alpha   90.00
_cell.angle_beta   90.00
_cell.angle_gamma   90.00
#
_symmetry.space_group_name_H-M   'P 1'
#
loop_
_entity.id
_entity.type
_entity.pdbx_description
1 polymer ?
#
loop_
_entity_poly.entity_id
_entity_poly.type
_entity_poly.pdbx_seq_one_letter_code
_entity_poly.pdbx_strand_id
1 'polypeptide(L)' 'MPMINKVKSLVDARGISVYQFRKDTGVAQTTAYGLYNNPQHLPSIRVLERICDAYNIQPNDVVERVTWNQYQDIDSLA' A
#
# COMPACT_ATOMS: atom_id res chain seq x y z
N MET A 1 -18.35 1.84 -1.79
CA MET A 1 -17.34 1.60 -0.75
C MET A 1 -16.00 1.94 -1.36
N PRO A 2 -15.28 2.93 -0.81
CA PRO A 2 -13.97 3.31 -1.32
C PRO A 2 -12.92 2.22 -1.07
N MET A 3 -11.86 2.27 -1.87
CA MET A 3 -10.69 1.40 -1.76
C MET A 3 -9.54 2.20 -1.19
N ILE A 4 -8.73 1.56 -0.33
CA ILE A 4 -7.48 2.10 0.17
C ILE A 4 -6.35 1.09 -0.04
N ASN A 5 -5.11 1.58 -0.10
CA ASN A 5 -3.93 0.73 -0.03
C ASN A 5 -3.53 0.51 1.44
N LYS A 6 -2.89 -0.64 1.69
CA LYS A 6 -2.41 -1.09 2.99
C LYS A 6 -0.89 -1.25 3.03
N VAL A 7 -0.15 -0.54 2.17
CA VAL A 7 1.30 -0.71 2.05
C VAL A 7 2.00 -0.36 3.36
N LYS A 8 1.53 0.65 4.09
CA LYS A 8 2.05 0.96 5.43
C LYS A 8 1.96 -0.23 6.38
N SER A 9 0.75 -0.77 6.53
CA SER A 9 0.50 -1.92 7.40
C SER A 9 1.32 -3.15 6.98
N LEU A 10 1.43 -3.41 5.67
CA LEU A 10 2.22 -4.52 5.12
C LEU A 10 3.72 -4.37 5.45
N VAL A 11 4.28 -3.17 5.25
CA VAL A 11 5.70 -2.86 5.50
C VAL A 11 6.01 -2.93 7.00
N ASP A 12 5.17 -2.31 7.82
CA ASP A 12 5.33 -2.25 9.28
C ASP A 12 5.19 -3.66 9.89
N ALA A 13 4.22 -4.47 9.44
CA ALA A 13 4.04 -5.85 9.93
C ALA A 13 5.21 -6.78 9.57
N ARG A 14 5.94 -6.48 8.48
CA ARG A 14 7.15 -7.21 8.10
C ARG A 14 8.41 -6.72 8.81
N GLY A 15 8.34 -5.61 9.56
CA GLY A 15 9.49 -5.02 10.25
C GLY A 15 10.56 -4.49 9.29
N ILE A 16 10.19 -4.13 8.06
CA ILE A 16 11.11 -3.60 7.04
C ILE A 16 10.89 -2.09 6.85
N SER A 17 11.89 -1.42 6.30
CA SER A 17 11.75 -0.01 5.90
C SER A 17 11.08 0.12 4.54
N VAL A 18 10.46 1.28 4.26
CA VAL A 18 10.01 1.65 2.90
C VAL A 18 11.11 1.54 1.87
N TYR A 19 12.35 1.85 2.25
CA TYR A 19 13.50 1.71 1.37
C TYR A 19 13.75 0.26 0.97
N GLN A 20 13.67 -0.67 1.93
CA GLN A 20 13.77 -2.10 1.65
C GLN A 20 12.59 -2.57 0.80
N PHE A 21 11.37 -2.13 1.13
CA PHE A 21 10.18 -2.42 0.32
C PHE A 21 10.36 -2.01 -1.15
N ARG A 22 10.90 -0.80 -1.39
CA ARG A 22 11.22 -0.32 -2.74
C ARG A 22 12.23 -1.22 -3.44
N LYS A 23 13.26 -1.67 -2.74
CA LYS A 23 14.29 -2.57 -3.29
C LYS A 23 13.71 -3.93 -3.67
N ASP A 24 12.90 -4.53 -2.78
CA ASP A 24 12.34 -5.86 -2.96
C ASP A 24 11.38 -5.91 -4.16
N THR A 25 10.54 -4.88 -4.27
CA THR A 25 9.46 -4.80 -5.28
C THR A 25 9.89 -4.12 -6.59
N GLY A 26 11.01 -3.40 -6.58
CA GLY A 26 11.50 -2.65 -7.74
C GLY A 26 10.57 -1.51 -8.21
N VAL A 27 9.64 -1.03 -7.38
CA VAL A 27 8.82 0.15 -7.70
C VAL A 27 9.63 1.44 -7.65
N ALA A 28 9.17 2.44 -8.40
CA ALA A 28 9.74 3.79 -8.35
C ALA A 28 9.65 4.37 -6.92
N GLN A 29 10.63 5.19 -6.55
CA GLN A 29 10.71 5.77 -5.21
C GLN A 29 9.46 6.58 -4.85
N THR A 30 9.03 7.47 -5.73
CA THR A 30 7.83 8.29 -5.53
C THR A 30 6.59 7.43 -5.30
N THR A 31 6.44 6.34 -6.07
CA THR A 31 5.35 5.36 -5.88
C THR A 31 5.47 4.66 -4.54
N ALA A 32 6.64 4.13 -4.16
CA ALA A 32 6.81 3.41 -2.90
C ALA A 32 6.49 4.28 -1.67
N TYR A 33 7.02 5.50 -1.63
CA TYR A 33 6.74 6.44 -0.54
C TYR A 33 5.31 6.98 -0.58
N GLY A 34 4.75 7.20 -1.78
CA GLY A 34 3.35 7.61 -1.93
C GLY A 34 2.37 6.57 -1.39
N LEU A 35 2.58 5.30 -1.74
CA LEU A 35 1.78 4.19 -1.22
C LEU A 35 1.91 4.05 0.30
N TYR A 36 3.13 4.14 0.83
CA TYR A 36 3.36 4.00 2.27
C TYR A 36 2.80 5.17 3.09
N ASN A 37 2.94 6.41 2.62
CA ASN A 37 2.52 7.59 3.38
C ASN A 37 1.04 7.94 3.22
N ASN A 38 0.41 7.55 2.10
CA ASN A 38 -0.97 7.91 1.81
C ASN A 38 -1.80 6.68 1.48
N PRO A 39 -2.69 6.21 2.39
CA PRO A 39 -3.58 5.07 2.15
C PRO A 39 -4.57 5.29 0.98
N GLN A 40 -4.87 6.53 0.59
CA GLN A 40 -5.74 6.82 -0.57
C GLN A 40 -5.00 6.73 -1.91
N HIS A 41 -3.66 6.72 -1.90
CA HIS A 41 -2.88 6.52 -3.12
C HIS A 41 -2.99 5.06 -3.53
N LEU A 42 -3.76 4.75 -4.57
CA LEU A 42 -3.91 3.36 -5.02
C LEU A 42 -2.75 2.94 -5.95
N PRO A 43 -2.23 1.71 -5.82
CA PRO A 43 -1.28 1.19 -6.78
C PRO A 43 -1.97 0.96 -8.14
N SER A 44 -1.25 1.17 -9.24
CA SER A 44 -1.69 0.65 -10.54
C SER A 44 -1.62 -0.87 -10.54
N ILE A 45 -2.32 -1.53 -11.47
CA ILE A 45 -2.33 -3.00 -11.60
C ILE A 45 -0.91 -3.56 -11.68
N ARG A 46 -0.04 -2.96 -12.50
CA ARG A 46 1.36 -3.40 -12.65
C ARG A 46 2.18 -3.25 -11.36
N VAL A 47 1.90 -2.21 -10.57
CA VAL A 47 2.55 -2.03 -9.26
C VAL A 47 2.04 -3.07 -8.27
N LEU A 48 0.74 -3.34 -8.28
CA LEU A 48 0.11 -4.35 -7.44
C LEU A 48 0.66 -5.75 -7.74
N GLU A 49 0.74 -6.14 -9.01
CA GLU A 49 1.37 -7.40 -9.46
C GLU A 49 2.81 -7.53 -8.93
N ARG A 50 3.63 -6.49 -9.08
CA ARG A 50 5.01 -6.49 -8.57
C ARG A 50 5.10 -6.69 -7.05
N ILE A 51 4.19 -6.09 -6.30
CA ILE A 51 4.14 -6.26 -4.84
C ILE A 51 3.72 -7.70 -4.49
N CYS A 52 2.70 -8.22 -5.18
CA CYS A 52 2.23 -9.59 -5.02
C CYS A 52 3.34 -10.60 -5.32
N ASP A 53 4.06 -10.44 -6.44
CA ASP A 53 5.15 -11.31 -6.86
C ASP A 53 6.33 -11.28 -5.88
N ALA A 54 6.77 -10.08 -5.46
CA ALA A 54 7.93 -9.91 -4.58
C ALA A 54 7.73 -10.55 -3.20
N TYR A 55 6.49 -10.56 -2.71
CA TYR A 55 6.16 -11.06 -1.37
C TYR A 55 5.37 -12.35 -1.36
N ASN A 56 5.03 -12.89 -2.53
CA ASN A 56 4.17 -14.06 -2.72
C ASN A 56 2.84 -13.93 -1.96
N ILE A 57 2.15 -12.79 -2.15
CA ILE A 57 0.88 -12.44 -1.50
C ILE A 57 -0.22 -12.15 -2.52
N GLN A 58 -1.46 -12.02 -2.06
CA GLN A 58 -2.62 -11.74 -2.91
C GLN A 58 -2.93 -10.23 -2.96
N PRO A 59 -3.64 -9.75 -4.00
CA PRO A 59 -4.05 -8.34 -4.09
C PRO A 59 -4.78 -7.81 -2.85
N ASN A 60 -5.62 -8.64 -2.22
CA ASN A 60 -6.38 -8.27 -1.01
C ASN A 60 -5.50 -8.06 0.23
N ASP A 61 -4.24 -8.48 0.20
CA ASP A 61 -3.26 -8.18 1.25
C ASP A 61 -2.70 -6.76 1.11
N VAL A 62 -2.77 -6.18 -0.11
CA VAL A 62 -2.20 -4.87 -0.45
C VAL A 62 -3.27 -3.77 -0.51
N VAL A 63 -4.51 -4.12 -0.86
CA VAL A 63 -5.64 -3.17 -0.93
C VAL A 63 -6.85 -3.69 -0.15
N GLU A 64 -7.68 -2.79 0.32
CA GLU A 64 -8.88 -3.12 1.09
C GLU A 64 -10.04 -2.21 0.72
N ARG A 65 -11.26 -2.78 0.73
CA ARG A 65 -12.50 -2.01 0.66
C ARG A 65 -12.88 -1.60 2.06
N VAL A 66 -13.10 -0.31 2.27
CA VAL A 66 -13.55 0.25 3.55
C VAL A 66 -14.93 0.88 3.42
N THR A 67 -15.58 1.09 4.56
CA THR A 67 -16.83 1.86 4.61
C THR A 67 -16.55 3.36 4.44
N TRP A 68 -17.58 4.14 4.11
CA TRP A 68 -17.44 5.59 3.98
C TRP A 68 -17.04 6.26 5.30
N ASN A 69 -17.53 5.77 6.44
CA ASN A 69 -17.16 6.31 7.75
C ASN A 69 -15.65 6.15 7.99
N GLN A 70 -15.13 4.93 7.80
CA GLN A 70 -13.69 4.65 7.93
C GLN A 70 -12.83 5.48 6.95
N TYR A 71 -13.36 5.77 5.76
CA TYR A 71 -12.64 6.58 4.78
C TYR A 71 -12.53 8.06 5.17
N GLN A 72 -13.57 8.63 5.79
CA GLN A 72 -13.56 10.01 6.29
C GLN A 72 -12.61 10.16 7.49
N ASP A 73 -12.49 9.14 8.34
CA ASP A 73 -11.56 9.16 9.47
C ASP A 73 -10.10 9.22 9.00
N ILE A 74 -9.77 8.62 7.86
CA ILE A 74 -8.43 8.65 7.25
C ILE A 74 -8.04 10.07 6.82
N ASP A 75 -8.98 10.86 6.29
CA ASP A 75 -8.75 12.26 5.91
C ASP A 75 -8.51 13.18 7.12
N SER A 76 -9.01 12.81 8.30
CA SER A 76 -8.89 13.64 9.51
C SER A 76 -7.50 13.60 10.18
N LEU A 77 -6.62 12.70 9.72
CA LEU A 77 -5.28 12.45 10.27
C LEU A 77 -4.14 12.85 9.32
N ALA A 78 -4.46 13.33 8.11
CA ALA A 78 -3.50 13.76 7.08
C ALA A 78 -3.38 15.29 7.03
#